data_AF-A0A9E2LWS2-F1
#
_entry.id   AF-A0A9E2LWS2-F1
#
_cell.length_a   1.000
_cell.length_b   1.000
_cell.length_c   1.000
_cell.angle_alpha   90.00
_cell.angle_beta   90.00
_cell.angle_gamma   90.00
#
_symmetry.space_group_name_H-M   'P 1'
#
loop_
_entity.id
_entity.type
_entity.pdbx_description
1 polymer ?
#
loop_
_entity_poly.entity_id
_entity_poly.type
_entity_poly.pdbx_seq_one_letter_code
_entity_poly.pdbx_strand_id
1 'polypeptide(L)'
;MIGKFTVGQDYAGNPTGDPAFGLVVPQEQYRSEYNFTTPPSMTNNFVNVIAMIPTDSTDYIVLDGTPITINDYIPIGSTGYGVAQIDVTSTGTGGAHRIAAPNATIRFGIEVYGYAAYTSYLYPGGLDLEYINPVD
;
A
#
# COMPACT_ATOMS: atom_id res chain seq x y z
N MET A 1 -8.70 -15.16 7.51
CA MET A 1 -7.52 -14.26 7.52
C MET A 1 -6.71 -14.52 6.26
N ILE A 2 -6.32 -13.47 5.53
CA ILE A 2 -5.51 -13.56 4.31
C ILE A 2 -4.17 -12.86 4.57
N GLY A 3 -3.06 -13.50 4.18
CA GLY A 3 -1.72 -12.97 4.35
C GLY A 3 -0.96 -12.94 3.03
N LYS A 4 0.00 -12.01 2.95
CA LYS A 4 0.93 -11.84 1.84
C LYS A 4 2.34 -12.04 2.36
N PHE A 5 3.20 -12.65 1.54
CA PHE A 5 4.60 -12.85 1.87
C PHE A 5 5.51 -12.57 0.68
N THR A 6 6.73 -12.17 0.97
CA THR A 6 7.86 -12.17 0.03
C THR A 6 8.76 -13.36 0.33
N VAL A 7 9.46 -13.79 -0.70
CA VAL A 7 10.52 -14.81 -0.63
C VAL A 7 11.87 -14.13 -0.37
N GLY A 8 12.80 -14.87 0.21
CA GLY A 8 14.14 -14.34 0.49
C GLY A 8 15.03 -14.23 -0.75
N GLN A 9 16.14 -13.52 -0.57
CA GLN A 9 17.23 -13.44 -1.55
C GLN A 9 17.65 -14.82 -2.05
N ASP A 10 18.03 -14.87 -3.32
CA ASP A 10 18.38 -16.03 -4.12
C ASP A 10 17.23 -17.02 -4.39
N TYR A 11 16.03 -16.77 -3.86
CA TYR A 11 14.83 -17.45 -4.34
C TYR A 11 14.55 -17.00 -5.78
N ALA A 12 14.56 -17.97 -6.70
CA ALA A 12 14.38 -17.75 -8.14
C ALA A 12 15.34 -16.70 -8.77
N GLY A 13 16.53 -16.51 -8.18
CA GLY A 13 17.54 -15.59 -8.70
C GLY A 13 17.33 -14.11 -8.35
N ASN A 14 16.48 -13.79 -7.37
CA ASN A 14 16.35 -12.42 -6.86
C ASN A 14 17.59 -12.02 -6.03
N PRO A 15 18.35 -10.97 -6.41
CA PRO A 15 19.62 -10.64 -5.75
C PRO A 15 19.49 -9.99 -4.38
N THR A 16 18.29 -9.64 -3.90
CA THR A 16 18.11 -8.86 -2.65
C THR A 16 16.83 -9.21 -1.89
N GLY A 17 16.80 -8.87 -0.60
CA GLY A 17 15.65 -9.03 0.31
C GLY A 17 15.72 -10.25 1.21
N ASP A 18 15.00 -10.23 2.32
CA ASP A 18 14.69 -11.41 3.13
C ASP A 18 13.17 -11.70 3.06
N PRO A 19 12.69 -12.83 3.58
CA PRO A 19 11.27 -13.08 3.64
C PRO A 19 10.58 -12.08 4.58
N ALA A 20 9.54 -11.41 4.09
CA ALA A 20 8.63 -10.59 4.87
C ALA A 20 7.21 -11.14 4.79
N PHE A 21 6.40 -10.93 5.82
CA PHE A 21 5.00 -11.36 5.89
C PHE A 21 4.13 -10.24 6.45
N GLY A 22 2.92 -10.09 5.94
CA GLY A 22 1.94 -9.17 6.50
C GLY A 22 0.51 -9.54 6.13
N LEU A 23 -0.42 -8.95 6.88
CA LEU A 23 -1.84 -9.25 6.77
C LEU A 23 -2.51 -8.25 5.83
N VAL A 24 -3.43 -8.77 5.01
CA VAL A 24 -4.30 -7.94 4.18
C VAL A 24 -5.42 -7.37 5.05
N VAL A 25 -5.63 -6.06 4.95
CA VAL A 25 -6.69 -5.35 5.68
C VAL A 25 -8.04 -5.59 4.96
N PRO A 26 -9.12 -5.95 5.69
CA PRO A 26 -10.47 -6.00 5.13
C PRO A 26 -10.91 -4.63 4.61
N GLN A 27 -11.65 -4.57 3.51
CA GLN A 27 -12.08 -3.30 2.90
C GLN A 27 -12.96 -2.46 3.84
N GLU A 28 -13.70 -3.11 4.74
CA GLU A 28 -14.56 -2.47 5.73
C GLU A 28 -13.77 -1.66 6.76
N GLN A 29 -12.44 -1.83 6.78
CA GLN A 29 -11.51 -1.17 7.69
C GLN A 29 -10.59 -0.17 6.96
N TYR A 30 -10.83 0.07 5.67
CA TYR A 30 -10.07 1.03 4.88
C TYR A 30 -10.27 2.45 5.38
N ARG A 31 -9.20 3.25 5.25
CA ARG A 31 -9.15 4.63 5.75
C ARG A 31 -9.15 5.61 4.59
N SER A 32 -9.40 6.88 4.88
CA SER A 32 -9.29 7.96 3.88
C SER A 32 -7.93 8.66 3.93
N GLU A 33 -7.13 8.40 4.97
CA GLU A 33 -5.79 8.98 5.17
C GLU A 33 -4.89 8.04 5.97
N TYR A 34 -3.60 8.03 5.60
CA TYR A 34 -2.54 7.35 6.31
C TYR A 34 -1.29 8.25 6.40
N ASN A 35 -0.62 8.18 7.54
CA ASN A 35 0.79 8.58 7.67
C ASN A 35 1.58 7.29 7.87
N PHE A 36 2.62 7.08 7.07
CA PHE A 36 3.43 5.86 7.12
C PHE A 36 4.91 6.17 6.93
N THR A 37 5.75 5.21 7.33
CA THR A 37 7.20 5.38 7.25
C THR A 37 7.88 4.27 6.47
N THR A 38 8.95 4.62 5.78
CA THR A 38 9.84 3.70 5.09
C THR A 38 11.24 3.87 5.69
N PRO A 39 11.97 2.78 6.00
CA PRO A 39 13.32 2.91 6.55
C PRO A 39 14.28 3.52 5.51
N PRO A 40 15.02 4.60 5.82
CA PRO A 40 15.94 5.24 4.86
C PRO A 40 17.09 4.34 4.38
N SER A 41 17.38 3.25 5.11
CA SER A 41 18.41 2.27 4.75
C SER A 41 17.95 1.25 3.71
N MET A 42 16.66 1.24 3.36
CA MET A 42 16.11 0.32 2.36
C MET A 42 16.34 0.91 0.97
N THR A 43 16.94 0.12 0.07
CA THR A 43 17.27 0.54 -1.30
C THR A 43 16.07 0.46 -2.25
N ASN A 44 14.99 -0.20 -1.82
CA ASN A 44 13.72 -0.26 -2.52
C ASN A 44 12.60 -0.13 -1.49
N ASN A 45 11.70 0.82 -1.69
CA ASN A 45 10.52 1.03 -0.87
C ASN A 45 9.33 1.27 -1.77
N PHE A 46 8.22 0.63 -1.44
CA PHE A 46 6.98 0.69 -2.20
C PHE A 46 5.78 0.81 -1.27
N VAL A 47 4.75 1.45 -1.79
CA VAL A 47 3.40 1.38 -1.23
C VAL A 47 2.46 0.81 -2.29
N ASN A 48 1.74 -0.26 -1.96
CA ASN A 48 0.58 -0.69 -2.73
C ASN A 48 -0.63 0.04 -2.17
N VAL A 49 -1.36 0.74 -3.04
CA VAL A 49 -2.61 1.43 -2.72
C VAL A 49 -3.76 0.64 -3.35
N ILE A 50 -4.63 0.09 -2.50
CA ILE A 50 -5.77 -0.72 -2.91
C ILE A 50 -7.04 0.12 -2.78
N ALA A 51 -7.64 0.47 -3.91
CA ALA A 51 -8.79 1.38 -3.96
C ALA A 51 -9.72 1.02 -5.13
N MET A 52 -10.95 1.54 -5.12
CA MET A 52 -11.76 1.59 -6.34
C MET A 52 -11.05 2.46 -7.38
N ILE A 53 -11.00 1.99 -8.63
CA ILE A 53 -10.38 2.75 -9.71
C ILE A 53 -11.27 3.96 -10.00
N PRO A 54 -10.72 5.19 -9.98
CA PRO A 54 -11.53 6.39 -10.12
C PRO A 54 -12.17 6.46 -11.51
N THR A 55 -13.47 6.70 -11.55
CA THR A 55 -14.25 6.92 -12.79
C THR A 55 -14.53 8.40 -13.06
N ASP A 56 -14.36 9.24 -12.04
CA ASP A 56 -14.49 10.70 -12.11
C ASP A 56 -13.13 11.33 -11.81
N SER A 57 -12.72 12.34 -12.59
CA SER A 57 -11.47 13.08 -12.37
C SER A 57 -11.38 13.81 -11.02
N THR A 58 -12.51 13.99 -10.33
CA THR A 58 -12.59 14.63 -9.01
C THR A 58 -12.38 13.66 -7.86
N ASP A 59 -12.48 12.35 -8.12
CA ASP A 59 -12.17 11.30 -7.15
C ASP A 59 -10.72 10.85 -7.36
N TYR A 60 -9.84 11.24 -6.44
CA TYR A 60 -8.43 10.86 -6.50
C TYR A 60 -7.82 10.72 -5.11
N ILE A 61 -6.71 10.01 -5.06
CA ILE A 61 -5.87 9.86 -3.87
C ILE A 61 -4.58 10.65 -4.12
N VAL A 62 -4.04 11.28 -3.09
CA VAL A 62 -2.82 12.09 -3.15
C VAL A 62 -1.77 11.47 -2.24
N LEU A 63 -0.60 11.13 -2.79
CA LEU A 63 0.58 10.69 -2.05
C LEU A 63 1.64 11.80 -2.13
N ASP A 64 2.05 12.33 -0.97
CA ASP A 64 3.08 13.37 -0.86
C ASP A 64 2.85 14.58 -1.79
N GLY A 65 1.59 14.98 -1.92
CA GLY A 65 1.17 16.08 -2.81
C GLY A 65 0.97 15.70 -4.28
N THR A 66 1.31 14.47 -4.67
CA THR A 66 1.17 13.97 -6.04
C THR A 66 -0.10 13.11 -6.17
N PRO A 67 -1.03 13.45 -7.08
CA PRO A 67 -2.20 12.62 -7.35
C PRO A 67 -1.83 11.26 -7.95
N ILE A 68 -2.48 10.20 -7.47
CA ILE A 68 -2.48 8.87 -8.09
C ILE A 68 -3.54 8.88 -9.19
N THR A 69 -3.12 8.60 -10.41
CA THR A 69 -3.95 8.65 -11.60
C THR A 69 -4.52 7.29 -11.96
N ILE A 70 -5.54 7.27 -12.83
CA ILE A 70 -6.16 6.02 -13.30
C ILE A 70 -5.16 5.05 -13.95
N ASN A 71 -4.10 5.57 -14.58
CA ASN A 71 -3.09 4.77 -15.27
C ASN A 71 -2.13 4.06 -14.32
N ASP A 72 -2.10 4.46 -13.03
CA ASP A 72 -1.25 3.84 -12.02
C ASP A 72 -1.85 2.54 -11.49
N TYR A 73 -3.15 2.30 -11.70
CA TYR A 73 -3.85 1.14 -11.19
C TYR A 73 -3.77 -0.07 -12.13
N ILE A 74 -3.40 -1.21 -11.57
CA ILE A 74 -3.63 -2.53 -12.17
C ILE A 74 -4.98 -3.06 -11.68
N PRO A 75 -5.97 -3.31 -12.55
CA PRO A 75 -7.28 -3.79 -12.13
C PRO A 75 -7.26 -5.16 -11.46
N ILE A 76 -8.05 -5.30 -10.40
CA ILE A 76 -8.31 -6.58 -9.73
C ILE A 76 -9.54 -7.23 -10.37
N GLY A 77 -9.31 -7.93 -11.48
CA GLY A 77 -10.37 -8.58 -12.25
C GLY A 77 -11.50 -7.61 -12.61
N SER A 78 -12.74 -8.00 -12.36
CA SER A 78 -13.95 -7.19 -12.62
C SER A 78 -14.55 -6.55 -11.37
N THR A 79 -13.77 -6.43 -10.28
CA THR A 79 -14.28 -5.95 -8.98
C THR A 79 -14.51 -4.43 -8.93
N GLY A 80 -13.96 -3.69 -9.89
CA GLY A 80 -13.87 -2.22 -9.84
C GLY A 80 -12.70 -1.71 -8.99
N TYR A 81 -12.05 -2.57 -8.21
CA TYR A 81 -10.82 -2.23 -7.49
C TYR A 81 -9.59 -2.37 -8.37
N GLY A 82 -8.55 -1.63 -8.01
CA GLY A 82 -7.22 -1.75 -8.56
C GLY A 82 -6.16 -1.64 -7.47
N VAL A 83 -4.93 -2.02 -7.84
CA VAL A 83 -3.74 -1.77 -7.03
C VAL A 83 -2.84 -0.80 -7.78
N ALA A 84 -2.54 0.35 -7.18
CA ALA A 84 -1.46 1.23 -7.62
C ALA A 84 -0.21 0.92 -6.77
N GLN A 85 0.84 0.41 -7.41
CA GLN A 85 2.13 0.18 -6.78
C GLN A 85 3.04 1.37 -7.06
N ILE A 86 3.43 2.09 -6.02
CA ILE A 86 4.20 3.32 -6.15
C ILE A 86 5.55 3.14 -5.48
N ASP A 87 6.63 3.42 -6.22
CA ASP A 87 7.99 3.51 -5.69
C ASP A 87 8.13 4.79 -4.86
N VAL A 88 8.48 4.62 -3.59
CA VAL A 88 8.68 5.71 -2.63
C VAL A 88 10.12 5.78 -2.11
N THR A 89 11.07 5.13 -2.79
CA THR A 89 12.47 5.01 -2.38
C THR A 89 13.21 6.34 -2.30
N SER A 90 12.93 7.26 -3.23
CA SER A 90 13.71 8.51 -3.39
C SER A 90 12.80 9.72 -3.62
N THR A 91 11.76 9.85 -2.81
CA THR A 91 10.78 10.97 -2.89
C THR A 91 11.27 12.26 -2.23
N GLY A 92 12.42 12.24 -1.55
CA GLY A 92 12.94 13.39 -0.80
C GLY A 92 12.24 13.64 0.55
N THR A 93 11.34 12.74 0.98
CA THR A 93 10.59 12.91 2.24
C THR A 93 11.30 12.36 3.48
N GLY A 94 12.51 11.81 3.32
CA GLY A 94 13.27 11.20 4.42
C GLY A 94 12.60 9.95 5.00
N GLY A 95 11.77 9.28 4.22
CA GLY A 95 11.04 8.07 4.62
C GLY A 95 9.77 8.34 5.43
N ALA A 96 9.30 9.58 5.51
CA ALA A 96 7.98 9.91 6.07
C ALA A 96 7.01 10.25 4.94
N HIS A 97 5.86 9.59 4.89
CA HIS A 97 4.90 9.77 3.79
C HIS A 97 3.51 10.04 4.32
N ARG A 98 2.77 10.86 3.57
CA ARG A 98 1.34 11.07 3.79
C ARG A 98 0.57 10.77 2.53
N ILE A 99 -0.44 9.90 2.65
CA ILE A 99 -1.37 9.58 1.58
C ILE A 99 -2.80 9.84 2.06
N ALA A 100 -3.58 10.58 1.27
CA ALA A 100 -4.94 10.94 1.62
C ALA A 100 -5.82 11.11 0.38
N ALA A 101 -7.09 10.75 0.50
CA ALA A 101 -8.11 11.17 -0.44
C ALA A 101 -8.68 12.53 -0.02
N PRO A 102 -8.73 13.55 -0.90
CA PRO A 102 -9.39 14.82 -0.58
C PRO A 102 -10.88 14.65 -0.29
N ASN A 103 -11.53 13.70 -0.98
CA ASN A 103 -12.90 13.29 -0.69
C ASN A 103 -12.87 12.13 0.34
N ALA A 104 -13.34 12.38 1.56
CA ALA A 104 -13.29 11.41 2.65
C ALA A 104 -14.19 10.17 2.44
N THR A 105 -15.11 10.18 1.46
CA THR A 105 -15.89 8.99 1.11
C THR A 105 -15.06 7.96 0.34
N ILE A 106 -13.93 8.37 -0.24
CA ILE A 106 -12.97 7.46 -0.87
C ILE A 106 -12.19 6.78 0.26
N ARG A 107 -12.45 5.48 0.44
CA ARG A 107 -11.76 4.62 1.40
C ARG A 107 -10.84 3.68 0.63
N PHE A 108 -9.59 3.59 1.07
CA PHE A 108 -8.57 2.73 0.45
C PHE A 108 -7.71 2.05 1.50
N GLY A 109 -7.06 0.96 1.13
CA GLY A 109 -6.07 0.26 1.96
C GLY A 109 -4.67 0.53 1.44
N ILE A 110 -3.67 0.45 2.32
CA ILE A 110 -2.27 0.46 1.91
C ILE A 110 -1.47 -0.70 2.51
N GLU A 111 -0.57 -1.26 1.70
CA GLU A 111 0.48 -2.17 2.14
C GLU A 111 1.83 -1.50 1.88
N VAL A 112 2.64 -1.33 2.91
CA VAL A 112 3.97 -0.72 2.78
C VAL A 112 5.00 -1.82 2.89
N TYR A 113 5.92 -1.87 1.92
CA TYR A 113 6.95 -2.89 1.90
C TYR A 113 8.22 -2.37 1.24
N GLY A 114 9.32 -3.04 1.50
CA GLY A 114 10.59 -2.69 0.90
C GLY A 114 11.66 -3.70 1.24
N TYR A 115 12.78 -3.57 0.56
CA TYR A 115 13.89 -4.52 0.65
C TYR A 115 15.22 -3.89 0.26
N ALA A 116 16.27 -4.40 0.89
CA ALA A 116 17.67 -4.19 0.56
C ALA A 116 18.42 -5.52 0.65
N ALA A 117 19.74 -5.51 0.44
CA ALA A 117 20.55 -6.72 0.63
C ALA A 117 20.34 -7.30 2.04
N TYR A 118 19.91 -8.56 2.12
CA TYR A 118 19.66 -9.29 3.37
C TYR A 118 18.65 -8.68 4.35
N THR A 119 17.73 -7.82 3.90
CA THR A 119 16.68 -7.27 4.78
C THR A 119 15.43 -6.87 4.01
N SER A 120 14.25 -7.06 4.59
CA SER A 120 12.96 -6.63 4.05
C SER A 120 11.96 -6.33 5.15
N TYR A 121 10.88 -5.67 4.78
CA TYR A 121 9.75 -5.41 5.65
C TYR A 121 8.46 -5.40 4.83
N LEU A 122 7.34 -5.73 5.49
CA LEU A 122 6.00 -5.63 4.92
C LEU A 122 5.01 -5.42 6.07
N TYR A 123 4.20 -4.38 6.01
CA TYR A 123 3.16 -4.13 7.01
C TYR A 123 1.92 -3.45 6.40
N PRO A 124 0.72 -3.66 6.97
CA PRO A 124 -0.46 -2.89 6.61
C PRO A 124 -0.36 -1.48 7.16
N GLY A 125 -0.66 -0.45 6.38
CA GLY A 125 -0.54 0.95 6.86
C GLY A 125 -1.50 1.34 7.98
N GLY A 126 -2.53 0.53 8.24
CA GLY A 126 -3.46 0.70 9.35
C GLY A 126 -4.88 0.29 8.99
N LEU A 127 -5.75 0.24 10.01
CA LEU A 127 -7.14 -0.15 9.90
C LEU A 127 -7.96 0.57 10.99
N ASP A 128 -9.24 0.88 10.73
CA ASP A 128 -10.06 1.74 11.61
C ASP A 128 -10.54 1.06 12.92
N LEU A 129 -10.28 -0.24 13.09
CA LEU A 129 -10.65 -1.08 14.24
C LEU A 129 -12.16 -1.06 14.56
N GLU A 130 -12.98 -0.76 13.56
CA GLU A 130 -14.44 -0.79 13.68
C GLU A 130 -14.90 -2.24 13.91
N TYR A 131 -15.99 -2.40 14.65
CA TYR A 131 -16.56 -3.73 14.87
C TYR A 131 -17.16 -4.24 13.56
N ILE A 132 -16.53 -5.26 12.99
CA ILE A 132 -16.96 -5.94 11.77
C ILE A 132 -17.25 -7.41 12.07
N ASN A 133 -18.22 -7.98 11.35
CA ASN A 133 -18.70 -9.35 11.48
C ASN A 133 -19.28 -9.70 12.87
N PRO A 134 -20.34 -9.00 13.33
CA PRO A 134 -21.10 -9.43 14.50
C PRO A 134 -21.61 -10.87 14.31
N VAL A 135 -21.48 -11.67 15.36
CA VAL A 135 -22.22 -12.92 15.49
C VAL A 135 -23.35 -12.66 16.47
N ASP A 136 -24.58 -12.74 15.99
CA ASP A 136 -25.76 -12.80 16.85
C ASP A 136 -25.81 -14.14 17.60
#